data_AF-A0A352FD08-F1
#
_entry.id   AF-A0A352FD08-F1
#
_cell.length_a   1.000
_cell.length_b   1.000
_cell.length_c   1.000
_cell.angle_alpha   90.00
_cell.angle_beta   90.00
_cell.angle_gamma   90.00
#
_symmetry.space_group_name_H-M   'P 1'
#
loop_
_entity.id
_entity.type
_entity.pdbx_description
1 polymer ?
#
loop_
_entity_poly.entity_id
_entity_poly.type
_entity_poly.pdbx_seq_one_letter_code
_entity_poly.pdbx_strand_id
1 'polypeptide(L)'
;MKTRNLLILLPVVALTMGSCAKIKEALVVKQDVSFTINLPVTVNEPLLKSNAAVINASKTFDPAEDAGVQAMIEKIQGFAMNSLTITVTAISDAPVTLTNASLAITADVNGQTLTVTIPMDGTYNDGDSKTISEDDFATLELMLDALVPITTTLTGNTDKSPVSFTLETTLDTKVTIGIFGGE
;
A
#
# COMPACT_ATOMS: atom_id res chain seq x y z
N MET A 1 -59.84 15.63 4.96
CA MET A 1 -59.25 15.49 6.32
C MET A 1 -59.21 14.00 6.67
N LYS A 2 -58.05 13.35 6.55
CA LYS A 2 -57.72 12.06 7.18
C LYS A 2 -56.25 11.73 6.91
N THR A 3 -55.42 12.06 7.89
CA THR A 3 -54.04 11.62 8.08
C THR A 3 -53.99 10.09 8.08
N ARG A 4 -53.19 9.50 7.18
CA ARG A 4 -52.87 8.07 7.22
C ARG A 4 -51.68 7.88 8.16
N ASN A 5 -51.96 7.30 9.32
CA ASN A 5 -50.98 6.77 10.26
C ASN A 5 -50.06 5.77 9.55
N LEU A 6 -48.76 6.06 9.52
CA LEU A 6 -47.71 5.13 9.19
C LEU A 6 -47.48 4.23 10.41
N LEU A 7 -47.93 2.98 10.30
CA LEU A 7 -47.70 1.95 11.30
C LEU A 7 -46.21 1.53 11.21
N ILE A 8 -45.39 2.00 12.15
CA ILE A 8 -44.01 1.55 12.31
C ILE A 8 -44.05 0.13 12.88
N LEU A 9 -43.67 -0.84 12.06
CA LEU A 9 -43.51 -2.24 12.45
C LEU A 9 -42.18 -2.37 13.22
N LEU A 10 -42.27 -2.43 14.55
CA LEU A 10 -41.14 -2.78 15.41
C LEU A 10 -40.95 -4.32 15.36
N PRO A 11 -39.83 -4.87 14.89
CA PRO A 11 -39.48 -6.24 15.22
C PRO A 11 -38.98 -6.28 16.67
N VAL A 12 -39.80 -6.86 17.55
CA VAL A 12 -39.38 -7.32 18.88
C VAL A 12 -38.41 -8.49 18.66
N VAL A 13 -37.12 -8.19 18.70
CA VAL A 13 -36.07 -9.22 18.75
C VAL A 13 -36.05 -9.79 20.16
N ALA A 14 -36.60 -11.00 20.31
CA ALA A 14 -36.53 -11.77 21.53
C ALA A 14 -35.06 -12.13 21.81
N LEU A 15 -34.52 -11.58 22.89
CA LEU A 15 -33.22 -11.90 23.47
C LEU A 15 -33.25 -13.33 24.04
N THR A 16 -32.85 -14.33 23.24
CA THR A 16 -32.47 -15.64 23.79
C THR A 16 -31.03 -15.55 24.28
N MET A 17 -30.89 -15.57 25.61
CA MET A 17 -29.65 -15.56 26.36
C MET A 17 -28.81 -16.80 25.99
N GLY A 18 -27.71 -16.59 25.27
CA GLY A 18 -26.79 -17.68 24.93
C GLY A 18 -25.75 -17.26 23.90
N SER A 19 -24.87 -16.30 24.24
CA SER A 19 -23.47 -16.22 23.74
C SER A 19 -22.84 -14.83 23.89
N CYS A 20 -22.31 -14.49 25.08
CA CYS A 20 -21.38 -13.34 25.17
C CYS A 20 -20.08 -13.54 24.37
N ALA A 21 -19.71 -14.79 24.03
CA ALA A 21 -18.50 -15.08 23.26
C ALA A 21 -18.68 -14.96 21.74
N LYS A 22 -19.84 -15.34 21.18
CA LYS A 22 -20.08 -15.28 19.71
C LYS A 22 -20.52 -13.90 19.21
N ILE A 23 -21.09 -13.06 20.09
CA ILE A 23 -21.45 -11.68 19.73
C ILE A 23 -20.19 -10.83 19.52
N LYS A 24 -19.06 -11.16 20.15
CA LYS A 24 -17.79 -10.43 19.95
C LYS A 24 -17.16 -10.68 18.57
N GLU A 25 -17.25 -11.89 18.03
CA GLU A 25 -16.80 -12.20 16.66
C GLU A 25 -17.74 -11.66 15.58
N ALA A 26 -19.00 -11.34 15.93
CA ALA A 26 -20.02 -10.85 15.00
C ALA A 26 -19.93 -9.34 14.68
N LEU A 27 -18.95 -8.62 15.25
CA LEU A 27 -18.81 -7.16 15.07
C LEU A 27 -17.42 -6.76 14.58
N VAL A 28 -16.98 -7.40 13.49
CA VAL A 28 -15.78 -7.03 12.74
C VAL A 28 -16.19 -6.79 11.28
N VAL A 29 -15.82 -5.64 10.73
CA VAL A 29 -15.99 -5.34 9.31
C VAL A 29 -14.65 -5.51 8.62
N LYS A 30 -14.64 -6.19 7.47
CA LYS A 30 -13.47 -6.28 6.59
C LYS A 30 -13.71 -5.44 5.35
N GLN A 31 -12.76 -4.58 5.02
CA GLN A 31 -12.84 -3.69 3.86
C GLN A 31 -11.55 -3.78 3.05
N ASP A 32 -11.68 -3.87 1.72
CA ASP A 32 -10.52 -3.78 0.84
C ASP A 32 -10.08 -2.31 0.71
N VAL A 33 -8.79 -2.07 0.90
CA VAL A 33 -8.15 -0.75 0.80
C VAL A 33 -6.88 -0.90 -0.02
N SER A 34 -6.65 0.02 -0.95
CA SER A 34 -5.48 0.04 -1.82
C SER A 34 -4.70 1.33 -1.57
N PHE A 35 -3.41 1.19 -1.27
CA PHE A 35 -2.49 2.32 -1.15
C PHE A 35 -1.64 2.43 -2.41
N THR A 36 -1.63 3.60 -3.04
CA THR A 36 -0.82 3.86 -4.24
C THR A 36 0.27 4.87 -3.95
N ILE A 37 1.50 4.49 -4.24
CA ILE A 37 2.70 5.31 -4.05
C ILE A 37 3.30 5.59 -5.41
N ASN A 38 3.25 6.85 -5.84
CA ASN A 38 3.86 7.29 -7.09
C ASN A 38 5.25 7.86 -6.80
N LEU A 39 6.29 7.10 -7.15
CA LEU A 39 7.69 7.50 -7.06
C LEU A 39 8.15 8.06 -8.41
N PRO A 40 8.23 9.40 -8.59
CA PRO A 40 8.82 9.97 -9.79
C PRO A 40 10.33 9.75 -9.78
N VAL A 41 10.86 9.24 -10.89
CA VAL A 41 12.27 9.01 -11.13
C VAL A 41 12.73 9.93 -12.25
N THR A 42 13.82 10.64 -12.04
CA THR A 42 14.42 11.50 -13.05
C THR A 42 15.92 11.35 -13.02
N VAL A 43 16.49 11.06 -14.18
CA VAL A 43 17.92 10.91 -14.40
C VAL A 43 18.32 11.97 -15.41
N ASN A 44 19.13 12.93 -14.97
CA ASN A 44 19.53 14.08 -15.79
C ASN A 44 21.02 14.08 -16.17
N GLU A 45 21.81 13.15 -15.61
CA GLU A 45 23.27 13.18 -15.80
C GLU A 45 23.68 12.55 -17.12
N PRO A 46 24.48 13.24 -17.97
CA PRO A 46 24.89 12.69 -19.25
C PRO A 46 25.64 11.37 -19.08
N LEU A 47 25.37 10.39 -19.94
CA LEU A 47 26.10 9.13 -19.96
C LEU A 47 27.59 9.42 -20.26
N LEU A 48 28.43 9.35 -19.23
CA LEU A 48 29.88 9.28 -19.41
C LEU A 48 30.23 7.90 -19.97
N LYS A 49 31.45 7.72 -20.48
CA LYS A 49 31.91 6.52 -21.21
C LYS A 49 31.69 5.16 -20.50
N SER A 50 31.31 5.14 -19.22
CA SER A 50 30.71 3.98 -18.54
C SER A 50 29.19 4.02 -18.73
N ASN A 51 28.67 3.17 -19.61
CA ASN A 51 27.34 3.18 -20.23
C ASN A 51 26.11 3.05 -19.29
N ALA A 52 26.11 3.62 -18.09
CA ALA A 52 24.93 3.62 -17.23
C ALA A 52 24.87 4.87 -16.35
N ALA A 53 23.71 5.51 -16.30
CA ALA A 53 23.43 6.63 -15.42
C ALA A 53 22.87 6.12 -14.08
N VAL A 54 23.16 6.81 -12.97
CA VAL A 54 22.77 6.37 -11.61
C VAL A 54 21.35 6.81 -11.30
N ILE A 55 20.58 5.91 -10.69
CA ILE A 55 19.25 6.18 -10.14
C ILE A 55 19.36 6.22 -8.61
N ASN A 56 18.80 7.27 -8.03
CA ASN A 56 18.52 7.37 -6.60
C ASN A 56 17.28 8.24 -6.41
N ALA A 57 16.13 7.59 -6.18
CA ALA A 57 14.85 8.26 -6.01
C ALA A 57 14.14 7.68 -4.79
N SER A 58 13.48 8.53 -4.00
CA SER A 58 12.69 8.06 -2.85
C SER A 58 11.41 8.85 -2.69
N LYS A 59 10.40 8.20 -2.09
CA LYS A 59 9.12 8.78 -1.75
C LYS A 59 8.57 8.12 -0.49
N THR A 60 8.16 8.96 0.46
CA THR A 60 7.47 8.54 1.67
C THR A 60 5.97 8.75 1.51
N PHE A 61 5.18 7.79 2.01
CA PHE A 61 3.75 7.92 2.23
C PHE A 61 3.45 7.59 3.69
N ASP A 62 2.38 8.16 4.24
CA ASP A 62 1.91 7.85 5.58
C ASP A 62 0.52 7.17 5.47
N PRO A 63 0.38 5.89 5.83
CA PRO A 63 -0.91 5.20 5.82
C PRO A 63 -1.93 5.85 6.77
N ALA A 64 -1.49 6.51 7.85
CA ALA A 64 -2.36 7.23 8.77
C ALA A 64 -2.94 8.52 8.17
N GLU A 65 -2.33 9.03 7.10
CA GLU A 65 -2.83 10.20 6.35
C GLU A 65 -3.80 9.83 5.22
N ASP A 66 -3.94 8.54 4.89
CA ASP A 66 -4.89 8.09 3.87
C ASP A 66 -6.34 8.35 4.30
N ALA A 67 -7.14 8.96 3.42
CA ALA A 67 -8.51 9.36 3.76
C ALA A 67 -9.43 8.17 4.08
N GLY A 68 -9.18 7.01 3.47
CA GLY A 68 -9.89 5.77 3.77
C GLY A 68 -9.55 5.25 5.16
N VAL A 69 -8.27 5.32 5.53
CA VAL A 69 -7.76 4.93 6.86
C VAL A 69 -8.19 5.91 7.95
N GLN A 70 -8.06 7.23 7.75
CA GLN A 70 -8.36 8.25 8.75
C GLN A 70 -9.78 8.14 9.32
N ALA A 71 -10.76 7.82 8.46
CA ALA A 71 -12.15 7.68 8.87
C ALA A 71 -12.39 6.55 9.88
N MET A 72 -11.45 5.60 9.97
CA MET A 72 -11.57 4.38 10.75
C MET A 72 -10.36 4.08 11.65
N ILE A 73 -9.38 4.98 11.71
CA ILE A 73 -8.05 4.70 12.27
C ILE A 73 -8.08 4.16 13.71
N GLU A 74 -8.93 4.70 14.58
CA GLU A 74 -9.12 4.27 15.98
C GLU A 74 -9.77 2.88 16.13
N LYS A 75 -10.29 2.34 15.04
CA LYS A 75 -11.02 1.06 14.99
C LYS A 75 -10.26 0.00 14.22
N ILE A 76 -9.14 0.34 13.58
CA ILE A 76 -8.32 -0.61 12.84
C ILE A 76 -7.72 -1.61 13.82
N GLN A 77 -7.92 -2.89 13.54
CA GLN A 77 -7.35 -4.01 14.28
C GLN A 77 -6.16 -4.63 13.55
N GLY A 78 -6.02 -4.36 12.25
CA GLY A 78 -4.88 -4.75 11.44
C GLY A 78 -5.19 -4.78 9.95
N PHE A 79 -4.12 -4.97 9.18
CA PHE A 79 -4.09 -5.11 7.73
C PHE A 79 -3.67 -6.52 7.35
N ALA A 80 -4.22 -7.02 6.26
CA ALA A 80 -3.74 -8.22 5.58
C ALA A 80 -3.45 -7.89 4.13
N MET A 81 -2.26 -8.19 3.64
CA MET A 81 -1.87 -7.94 2.26
C MET A 81 -2.59 -8.94 1.33
N ASN A 82 -3.14 -8.44 0.23
CA ASN A 82 -3.70 -9.25 -0.86
C ASN A 82 -2.73 -9.30 -2.04
N SER A 83 -2.16 -8.16 -2.41
CA SER A 83 -1.19 -8.04 -3.51
C SER A 83 -0.27 -6.84 -3.32
N LEU A 84 0.95 -7.00 -3.82
CA LEU A 84 1.86 -5.90 -4.07
C LEU A 84 2.22 -5.91 -5.57
N THR A 85 1.91 -4.82 -6.26
CA THR A 85 2.22 -4.63 -7.68
C THR A 85 3.07 -3.38 -7.84
N ILE A 86 4.11 -3.49 -8.67
CA ILE A 86 4.93 -2.35 -9.11
C ILE A 86 4.73 -2.19 -10.60
N THR A 87 4.34 -1.00 -11.04
CA THR A 87 4.14 -0.67 -12.45
C THR A 87 5.08 0.47 -12.84
N VAL A 88 5.77 0.33 -13.96
CA VAL A 88 6.58 1.41 -14.55
C VAL A 88 5.70 2.19 -15.52
N THR A 89 5.49 3.48 -15.28
CA THR A 89 4.63 4.34 -16.09
C THR A 89 5.30 5.66 -16.45
N ALA A 90 4.70 6.40 -17.37
CA ALA A 90 5.15 7.71 -17.83
C ALA A 90 6.64 7.77 -18.24
N ILE A 91 7.14 6.72 -18.91
CA ILE A 91 8.53 6.68 -19.38
C ILE A 91 8.72 7.71 -20.51
N SER A 92 9.57 8.71 -20.31
CA SER A 92 9.78 9.79 -21.30
C SER A 92 10.47 9.34 -22.58
N ASP A 93 11.26 8.26 -22.51
CA ASP A 93 11.93 7.64 -23.66
C ASP A 93 11.99 6.12 -23.42
N ALA A 94 10.97 5.38 -23.89
CA ALA A 94 10.88 3.93 -23.73
C ALA A 94 11.63 3.15 -24.84
N PRO A 95 12.07 1.91 -24.59
CA PRO A 95 12.13 1.26 -23.29
C PRO A 95 13.29 1.79 -22.44
N VAL A 96 13.27 1.54 -21.14
CA VAL A 96 14.39 1.80 -20.22
C VAL A 96 14.91 0.49 -19.65
N THR A 97 16.22 0.29 -19.67
CA THR A 97 16.85 -0.86 -19.00
C THR A 97 17.36 -0.43 -17.65
N LEU A 98 17.00 -1.18 -16.62
CA LEU A 98 17.49 -1.03 -15.25
C LEU A 98 18.48 -2.16 -14.94
N THR A 99 19.62 -1.81 -14.35
CA THR A 99 20.68 -2.76 -13.96
C THR A 99 21.19 -2.48 -12.56
N ASN A 100 21.49 -3.53 -11.80
CA ASN A 100 21.78 -3.46 -10.36
C ASN A 100 20.70 -2.66 -9.60
N ALA A 101 19.46 -2.76 -10.06
CA ALA A 101 18.35 -1.97 -9.58
C ALA A 101 17.55 -2.70 -8.51
N SER A 102 17.24 -1.99 -7.43
CA SER A 102 16.40 -2.51 -6.35
C SER A 102 15.47 -1.42 -5.82
N LEU A 103 14.22 -1.82 -5.55
CA LEU A 103 13.25 -1.03 -4.82
C LEU A 103 13.23 -1.52 -3.37
N ALA A 104 13.56 -0.64 -2.43
CA ALA A 104 13.42 -0.90 -1.01
C ALA A 104 12.17 -0.20 -0.47
N ILE A 105 11.35 -0.93 0.28
CA ILE A 105 10.23 -0.40 1.06
C ILE A 105 10.63 -0.49 2.53
N THR A 106 10.70 0.64 3.22
CA THR A 106 11.23 0.74 4.58
C THR A 106 10.29 1.49 5.51
N ALA A 107 10.27 1.10 6.78
CA ALA A 107 9.58 1.83 7.84
C ALA A 107 10.29 1.59 9.18
N ASP A 108 10.16 2.54 10.11
CA ASP A 108 10.59 2.34 11.50
C ASP A 108 9.39 1.92 12.35
N VAL A 109 9.41 0.68 12.82
CA VAL A 109 8.36 0.11 13.67
C VAL A 109 8.95 -0.15 15.04
N ASN A 110 8.53 0.63 16.03
CA ASN A 110 8.99 0.52 17.42
C ASN A 110 10.53 0.58 17.58
N GLY A 111 11.20 1.46 16.82
CA GLY A 111 12.65 1.63 16.85
C GLY A 111 13.44 0.55 16.11
N GLN A 112 12.77 -0.30 15.33
CA GLN A 112 13.38 -1.25 14.41
C GLN A 112 13.05 -0.87 12.98
N THR A 113 14.08 -0.74 12.14
CA THR A 113 13.89 -0.55 10.70
C THR A 113 13.51 -1.87 10.06
N LEU A 114 12.28 -1.96 9.57
CA LEU A 114 11.81 -3.03 8.71
C LEU A 114 12.15 -2.69 7.25
N THR A 115 12.42 -3.70 6.43
CA THR A 115 12.79 -3.50 5.02
C THR A 115 12.32 -4.68 4.17
N VAL A 116 11.68 -4.38 3.05
CA VAL A 116 11.40 -5.31 1.95
C VAL A 116 12.18 -4.84 0.73
N THR A 117 12.99 -5.72 0.13
CA THR A 117 13.85 -5.40 -1.01
C THR A 117 13.43 -6.19 -2.23
N ILE A 118 13.11 -5.47 -3.30
CA ILE A 118 12.56 -6.05 -4.53
C ILE A 118 13.56 -5.80 -5.67
N PRO A 119 14.09 -6.86 -6.31
CA PRO A 119 14.93 -6.72 -7.49
C PRO A 119 14.15 -6.10 -8.64
N MET A 120 14.73 -5.11 -9.30
CA MET A 120 14.12 -4.34 -10.40
C MET A 120 14.92 -4.43 -11.70
N ASP A 121 15.91 -5.31 -11.80
CA ASP A 121 16.66 -5.53 -13.04
C ASP A 121 15.76 -5.99 -14.19
N GLY A 122 15.91 -5.36 -15.36
CA GLY A 122 15.13 -5.68 -16.55
C GLY A 122 14.98 -4.51 -17.51
N THR A 123 14.37 -4.78 -18.67
CA THR A 123 13.98 -3.76 -19.64
C THR A 123 12.48 -3.52 -19.54
N TYR A 124 12.07 -2.27 -19.38
CA TYR A 124 10.69 -1.87 -19.13
C TYR A 124 10.17 -0.95 -20.23
N ASN A 125 8.98 -1.25 -20.72
CA ASN A 125 8.11 -0.38 -21.48
C ASN A 125 7.09 0.30 -20.55
N ASP A 126 6.41 1.30 -21.08
CA ASP A 126 5.34 1.98 -20.35
C ASP A 126 4.18 1.02 -20.06
N GLY A 127 3.80 0.91 -18.78
CA GLY A 127 2.78 0.00 -18.29
C GLY A 127 3.28 -1.40 -17.92
N ASP A 128 4.57 -1.70 -18.08
CA ASP A 128 5.12 -2.97 -17.62
C ASP A 128 4.97 -3.08 -16.09
N SER A 129 4.54 -4.24 -15.61
CA SER A 129 4.23 -4.47 -14.21
C SER A 129 4.85 -5.75 -13.67
N LYS A 130 5.10 -5.75 -12.37
CA LYS A 130 5.62 -6.89 -11.62
C LYS A 130 4.77 -7.06 -10.36
N THR A 131 4.20 -8.25 -10.20
CA THR A 131 3.55 -8.66 -8.94
C THR A 131 4.58 -9.38 -8.06
N ILE A 132 4.58 -9.07 -6.78
CA ILE A 132 5.56 -9.56 -5.81
C ILE A 132 5.01 -10.76 -5.05
N SER A 133 5.90 -11.69 -4.69
CA SER A 133 5.58 -12.89 -3.92
C SER A 133 5.02 -12.54 -2.55
N GLU A 134 4.20 -13.44 -2.00
CA GLU A 134 3.60 -13.32 -0.67
C GLU A 134 4.64 -13.41 0.47
N ASP A 135 5.86 -13.89 0.19
CA ASP A 135 6.91 -14.09 1.20
C ASP A 135 7.25 -12.82 2.01
N ASP A 136 7.06 -11.64 1.40
CA ASP A 136 7.34 -10.34 2.00
C ASP A 136 6.11 -9.70 2.68
N PHE A 137 4.92 -10.28 2.55
CA PHE A 137 3.66 -9.66 2.98
C PHE A 137 3.59 -9.46 4.48
N ALA A 138 4.04 -10.44 5.28
CA ALA A 138 4.04 -10.30 6.74
C ALA A 138 4.85 -9.08 7.22
N THR A 139 5.95 -8.75 6.54
CA THR A 139 6.75 -7.57 6.88
C THR A 139 6.01 -6.28 6.52
N LEU A 140 5.35 -6.23 5.34
CA LEU A 140 4.55 -5.08 4.92
C LEU A 140 3.32 -4.87 5.81
N GLU A 141 2.66 -5.95 6.22
CA GLU A 141 1.55 -5.93 7.18
C GLU A 141 2.00 -5.30 8.50
N LEU A 142 3.15 -5.69 9.04
CA LEU A 142 3.69 -5.08 10.26
C LEU A 142 3.97 -3.57 10.11
N MET A 143 4.44 -3.13 8.93
CA MET A 143 4.64 -1.71 8.65
C MET A 143 3.31 -0.95 8.62
N LEU A 144 2.28 -1.52 7.98
CA LEU A 144 0.95 -0.92 7.86
C LEU A 144 0.19 -0.92 9.20
N ASP A 145 0.27 -2.01 9.96
CA ASP A 145 -0.33 -2.15 11.29
C ASP A 145 0.22 -1.12 12.28
N ALA A 146 1.50 -0.78 12.14
CA ALA A 146 2.13 0.25 12.94
C ALA A 146 1.64 1.66 12.60
N LEU A 147 0.99 1.85 11.44
CA LEU A 147 0.48 3.13 10.95
C LEU A 147 1.55 4.24 10.98
N VAL A 148 2.78 3.87 10.59
CA VAL A 148 3.94 4.77 10.53
C VAL A 148 4.28 5.12 9.08
N PRO A 149 5.01 6.21 8.83
CA PRO A 149 5.48 6.54 7.49
C PRO A 149 6.32 5.42 6.86
N ILE A 150 5.96 5.06 5.63
CA ILE A 150 6.64 4.04 4.81
C ILE A 150 7.33 4.74 3.64
N THR A 151 8.61 4.45 3.44
CA THR A 151 9.44 5.04 2.39
C THR A 151 9.78 4.00 1.34
N THR A 152 9.51 4.34 0.07
CA THR A 152 9.98 3.60 -1.10
C THR A 152 11.24 4.27 -1.63
N THR A 153 12.27 3.48 -1.92
CA THR A 153 13.54 3.98 -2.48
C THR A 153 13.99 3.09 -3.63
N LEU A 154 14.09 3.66 -4.83
CA LEU A 154 14.68 3.01 -5.98
C LEU A 154 16.14 3.42 -6.10
N THR A 155 17.02 2.43 -6.16
CA THR A 155 18.44 2.61 -6.49
C THR A 155 18.82 1.73 -7.66
N GLY A 156 19.89 2.09 -8.38
CA GLY A 156 20.46 1.27 -9.44
C GLY A 156 21.07 2.10 -10.55
N ASN A 157 21.12 1.52 -11.75
CA ASN A 157 21.57 2.21 -12.94
C ASN A 157 20.58 2.04 -14.10
N THR A 158 20.66 2.93 -15.09
CA THR A 158 19.92 2.85 -16.34
C THR A 158 20.78 3.10 -17.58
N ASP A 159 20.42 2.49 -18.70
CA ASP A 159 21.03 2.68 -20.01
C ASP A 159 20.65 4.01 -20.70
N LYS A 160 19.70 4.78 -20.16
CA LYS A 160 19.25 6.04 -20.73
C LYS A 160 19.54 7.24 -19.83
N SER A 161 19.95 8.34 -20.46
CA SER A 161 19.94 9.67 -19.84
C SER A 161 20.03 10.78 -20.90
N PRO A 162 19.23 11.85 -20.80
CA PRO A 162 18.22 12.07 -19.76
C PRO A 162 17.00 11.15 -19.94
N VAL A 163 16.44 10.67 -18.82
CA VAL A 163 15.20 9.89 -18.82
C VAL A 163 14.41 10.16 -17.53
N SER A 164 13.08 10.11 -17.64
CA SER A 164 12.18 10.14 -16.49
C SER A 164 11.11 9.06 -16.64
N PHE A 165 10.65 8.54 -15.52
CA PHE A 165 9.55 7.58 -15.43
C PHE A 165 8.96 7.62 -14.02
N THR A 166 7.84 6.96 -13.79
CA THR A 166 7.21 6.79 -12.48
C THR A 166 7.20 5.31 -12.14
N LEU A 167 7.59 4.98 -10.91
CA LEU A 167 7.25 3.69 -10.31
C LEU A 167 6.00 3.87 -9.48
N GLU A 168 4.90 3.27 -9.93
CA GLU A 168 3.67 3.15 -9.16
C GLU A 168 3.74 1.86 -8.33
N THR A 169 3.76 1.99 -7.02
CA THR A 169 3.69 0.85 -6.09
C THR A 169 2.29 0.80 -5.49
N THR A 170 1.59 -0.31 -5.69
CA THR A 170 0.22 -0.53 -5.22
C THR A 170 0.22 -1.64 -4.18
N LEU A 171 -0.21 -1.31 -2.96
CA LEU A 171 -0.40 -2.22 -1.84
C LEU A 171 -1.90 -2.45 -1.68
N ASP A 172 -2.41 -3.58 -2.18
CA ASP A 172 -3.79 -3.96 -1.98
C ASP A 172 -3.91 -4.76 -0.68
N THR A 173 -4.81 -4.32 0.19
CA THR A 173 -4.95 -4.86 1.54
C THR A 173 -6.40 -5.08 1.90
N LYS A 174 -6.61 -5.91 2.92
CA LYS A 174 -7.86 -6.06 3.63
C LYS A 174 -7.69 -5.51 5.04
N VAL A 175 -8.39 -4.43 5.34
CA VAL A 175 -8.40 -3.82 6.66
C VAL A 175 -9.47 -4.50 7.52
N THR A 176 -9.09 -4.84 8.74
CA THR A 176 -10.01 -5.38 9.75
C THR A 176 -10.38 -4.27 10.74
N ILE A 177 -11.67 -3.98 10.87
CA ILE A 177 -12.21 -2.85 11.64
C ILE A 177 -13.13 -3.37 12.76
N GLY A 178 -12.85 -3.00 14.00
CA GLY A 178 -13.71 -3.25 15.15
C GLY A 178 -14.87 -2.25 15.23
N ILE A 179 -16.11 -2.72 15.40
CA ILE A 179 -17.28 -1.82 15.39
C ILE A 179 -17.46 -1.08 16.75
N PHE A 180 -16.83 -1.59 17.82
CA PHE A 180 -16.63 -0.87 19.07
C PHE A 180 -15.17 -0.42 19.11
N GLY A 181 -14.93 0.89 19.07
CA GLY A 181 -13.58 1.46 19.19
C GLY A 181 -12.94 1.03 20.51
N GLY A 182 -11.62 0.84 20.50
CA GLY A 182 -10.86 0.49 21.70
C GLY A 182 -11.06 1.53 22.79
N GLU A 183 -11.28 1.06 24.01
CA GLU A 183 -10.95 1.80 25.24
C GLU A 183 -9.44 1.94 25.39
#